data_AF-A0A963PH95-F1
#
_entry.id   AF-A0A963PH95-F1
#
_cell.length_a   1.000
_cell.length_b   1.000
_cell.length_c   1.000
_cell.angle_alpha   90.00
_cell.angle_beta   90.00
_cell.angle_gamma   90.00
#
_symmetry.space_group_name_H-M   'P 1'
#
loop_
_entity.id
_entity.type
_entity.pdbx_description
1 polymer ?
#
loop_
_entity_poly.entity_id
_entity_poly.type
_entity_poly.pdbx_seq_one_letter_code
_entity_poly.pdbx_strand_id
1 'polypeptide(L)'
;MSLKDQITEDMKAAMRAKDSERLGTIRLLTAAMKQKEVDERIELDDAAVIAVIDKMVKQRKDSITAFEQGGRADLAAKEAAELKVLEAYLPARLSAEEIAAEV
;
A
#
# COMPACT_ATOMS: atom_id res chain seq x y z
N MET A 1 -8.66 6.41 16.40
CA MET A 1 -8.26 5.08 15.91
C MET A 1 -6.98 5.29 15.12
N SER A 2 -5.94 4.51 15.38
CA SER A 2 -4.68 4.65 14.63
C SER A 2 -4.86 4.18 13.18
N LEU A 3 -3.95 4.56 12.29
CA LEU A 3 -3.95 4.08 10.91
C LEU A 3 -3.76 2.55 10.86
N LYS A 4 -2.94 2.00 11.76
CA LYS A 4 -2.76 0.55 11.93
C LYS A 4 -4.06 -0.15 12.31
N ASP A 5 -4.83 0.43 13.23
CA ASP A 5 -6.15 -0.11 13.61
C ASP A 5 -7.11 -0.06 12.42
N GLN A 6 -7.10 1.03 11.63
CA GLN A 6 -7.90 1.18 10.42
C GLN A 6 -7.62 0.08 9.40
N ILE A 7 -6.35 -0.14 9.07
CA ILE A 7 -5.94 -1.19 8.15
C ILE A 7 -6.39 -2.57 8.65
N THR A 8 -6.32 -2.79 9.97
CA THR A 8 -6.75 -4.05 10.60
C THR A 8 -8.27 -4.26 10.52
N GLU A 9 -9.06 -3.22 10.74
CA GLU A 9 -10.52 -3.29 10.60
C GLU A 9 -10.95 -3.44 9.14
N ASP A 10 -10.29 -2.75 8.21
CA ASP A 10 -10.54 -2.87 6.77
C ASP A 10 -10.20 -4.27 6.26
N MET A 11 -9.17 -4.92 6.81
CA MET A 11 -8.89 -6.33 6.53
C MET A 11 -10.10 -7.21 6.91
N LYS A 12 -10.67 -6.99 8.10
CA LYS A 12 -11.85 -7.75 8.57
C LYS A 12 -13.07 -7.44 7.70
N ALA A 13 -13.26 -6.19 7.29
CA ALA A 13 -14.31 -5.80 6.38
C ALA A 13 -14.17 -6.50 5.02
N ALA A 14 -12.98 -6.50 4.42
CA ALA A 14 -12.70 -7.18 3.16
C ALA A 14 -12.93 -8.71 3.26
N MET A 15 -12.56 -9.33 4.39
CA MET A 15 -12.88 -10.74 4.65
C MET A 15 -14.39 -11.01 4.65
N ARG A 16 -15.19 -10.17 5.33
CA ARG A 16 -16.65 -10.32 5.38
C ARG A 16 -17.31 -10.08 4.03
N ALA A 17 -16.81 -9.10 3.28
CA ALA A 17 -17.28 -8.77 1.93
C ALA A 17 -16.85 -9.79 0.87
N LYS A 18 -15.95 -10.73 1.19
CA LYS A 18 -15.31 -11.65 0.23
C LYS A 18 -14.59 -10.90 -0.90
N ASP A 19 -14.08 -9.71 -0.62
CA ASP A 19 -13.28 -8.90 -1.54
C ASP A 19 -11.85 -9.45 -1.55
N SER A 20 -11.62 -10.48 -2.35
CA SER A 20 -10.34 -11.22 -2.36
C SER A 20 -9.17 -10.37 -2.81
N GLU A 21 -9.41 -9.41 -3.70
CA GLU A 21 -8.36 -8.55 -4.25
C GLU A 21 -7.88 -7.57 -3.18
N ARG A 22 -8.81 -6.78 -2.60
CA ARG A 22 -8.49 -5.86 -1.51
C ARG A 22 -7.90 -6.59 -0.29
N LEU A 23 -8.47 -7.75 0.05
CA LEU A 23 -7.99 -8.56 1.17
C LEU A 23 -6.55 -9.03 0.97
N GLY A 24 -6.18 -9.43 -0.25
CA GLY A 24 -4.82 -9.84 -0.58
C GLY A 24 -3.82 -8.71 -0.33
N THR A 25 -4.10 -7.51 -0.85
CA THR A 25 -3.24 -6.34 -0.67
C THR A 25 -3.13 -5.94 0.79
N ILE A 26 -4.25 -5.88 1.54
CA ILE A 26 -4.22 -5.50 2.95
C ILE A 26 -3.43 -6.52 3.78
N ARG A 27 -3.54 -7.82 3.49
CA ARG A 27 -2.75 -8.85 4.19
C ARG A 27 -1.25 -8.65 3.96
N LEU A 28 -0.83 -8.36 2.72
CA LEU A 28 0.56 -8.05 2.42
C LEU A 28 1.04 -6.80 3.17
N LEU A 29 0.21 -5.76 3.25
CA LEU A 29 0.52 -4.55 4.03
C LEU A 29 0.69 -4.86 5.52
N THR A 30 -0.24 -5.58 6.13
CA THR A 30 -0.14 -5.96 7.55
C THR A 30 1.09 -6.83 7.83
N ALA A 31 1.47 -7.71 6.89
CA ALA A 31 2.68 -8.50 7.01
C ALA A 31 3.95 -7.63 6.95
N ALA A 32 4.02 -6.66 6.02
CA ALA A 32 5.14 -5.73 5.92
C ALA A 32 5.28 -4.86 7.18
N MET A 33 4.15 -4.39 7.72
CA MET A 33 4.11 -3.67 9.00
C MET A 33 4.65 -4.55 10.13
N LYS A 34 4.16 -5.79 10.24
CA LYS A 34 4.59 -6.72 11.29
C LYS A 34 6.07 -7.08 11.17
N GLN A 35 6.57 -7.26 9.94
CA GLN A 35 7.98 -7.53 9.68
C GLN A 35 8.84 -6.38 10.20
N LYS A 36 8.47 -5.13 9.91
CA LYS A 36 9.21 -3.95 10.40
C LYS A 36 9.22 -3.87 11.94
N GLU A 37 8.09 -4.14 12.59
CA GLU A 37 8.02 -4.18 14.06
C GLU A 37 8.96 -5.23 14.67
N VAL A 38 9.04 -6.40 14.04
CA VAL A 38 9.90 -7.50 14.51
C VAL A 38 11.38 -7.16 14.28
N ASP A 39 11.72 -6.66 13.09
CA ASP A 39 13.10 -6.35 12.72
C ASP A 39 13.67 -5.20 13.55
N GLU A 40 12.88 -4.15 13.76
CA GLU A 40 13.31 -2.94 14.48
C GLU A 40 12.99 -2.99 15.99
N ARG A 41 12.21 -3.98 16.44
CA ARG A 41 11.72 -4.12 17.82
C ARG A 41 10.97 -2.90 18.32
N ILE A 42 10.11 -2.35 17.46
CA ILE A 42 9.28 -1.17 17.72
C ILE A 42 7.80 -1.50 17.53
N GLU A 43 6.94 -0.62 18.04
CA GLU A 43 5.57 -0.50 17.57
C GLU A 43 5.50 0.61 16.53
N LEU A 44 4.78 0.38 15.43
CA LEU A 44 4.63 1.43 14.41
C LEU A 44 3.61 2.48 14.87
N ASP A 45 4.05 3.72 14.90
CA ASP A 45 3.16 4.87 14.87
C ASP A 45 2.66 5.14 13.44
N ASP A 46 1.70 6.07 13.30
CA ASP A 46 1.08 6.37 12.01
C ASP A 46 2.11 6.84 10.96
N ALA A 47 3.15 7.56 11.36
CA ALA A 47 4.21 8.01 10.46
C ALA A 47 5.03 6.82 9.91
N ALA A 48 5.37 5.86 10.78
CA ALA A 48 6.07 4.66 10.38
C ALA A 48 5.20 3.74 9.52
N VAL A 49 3.88 3.70 9.75
CA VAL A 49 2.92 3.01 8.86
C VAL A 49 2.87 3.66 7.49
N ILE A 50 2.78 4.99 7.40
CA ILE A 50 2.84 5.73 6.14
C ILE A 50 4.13 5.40 5.38
N ALA A 51 5.28 5.38 6.06
CA ALA A 51 6.55 5.02 5.44
C ALA A 51 6.56 3.59 4.86
N VAL A 52 5.87 2.63 5.50
CA VAL A 52 5.71 1.26 4.96
C VAL A 52 4.82 1.29 3.71
N ILE A 53 3.68 1.99 3.76
CA ILE A 53 2.77 2.11 2.62
C ILE A 53 3.49 2.78 1.44
N ASP A 54 4.25 3.85 1.68
CA ASP A 54 5.03 4.57 0.66
C ASP A 54 6.02 3.66 -0.06
N LYS A 55 6.74 2.84 0.71
CA LYS A 55 7.64 1.83 0.15
C LYS A 55 6.90 0.85 -0.73
N MET A 56 5.75 0.34 -0.28
CA MET A 56 4.95 -0.60 -1.07
C MET A 56 4.37 0.06 -2.33
N VAL A 57 3.86 1.29 -2.25
CA VAL A 57 3.37 2.08 -3.39
C VAL A 57 4.46 2.23 -4.44
N LYS A 58 5.69 2.57 -4.02
CA LYS A 58 6.84 2.66 -4.94
C LYS A 58 7.10 1.32 -5.63
N GLN A 59 7.15 0.23 -4.87
CA GLN A 59 7.34 -1.12 -5.43
C GLN A 59 6.26 -1.48 -6.46
N ARG A 60 4.99 -1.13 -6.21
CA ARG A 60 3.90 -1.34 -7.18
C ARG A 60 4.13 -0.53 -8.46
N LYS A 61 4.46 0.76 -8.36
CA LYS A 61 4.75 1.62 -9.53
C LYS A 61 5.93 1.12 -10.37
N ASP A 62 6.99 0.67 -9.71
CA ASP A 62 8.15 0.08 -10.37
C ASP A 62 7.77 -1.23 -11.09
N SER A 63 6.97 -2.10 -10.44
CA SER A 63 6.47 -3.35 -11.04
C SER A 63 5.52 -3.12 -12.21
N ILE A 64 4.60 -2.15 -12.13
CA ILE A 64 3.72 -1.76 -13.24
C ILE A 64 4.56 -1.41 -14.46
N THR A 65 5.51 -0.49 -14.28
CA THR A 65 6.39 -0.04 -15.38
C THR A 65 7.16 -1.21 -16.00
N ALA A 66 7.72 -2.10 -15.17
CA ALA A 66 8.45 -3.27 -15.65
C ALA A 66 7.56 -4.27 -16.41
N PHE A 67 6.33 -4.51 -15.94
CA PHE A 67 5.39 -5.40 -16.62
C PHE A 67 4.87 -4.82 -17.93
N GLU A 68 4.59 -3.52 -17.98
CA GLU A 68 4.21 -2.82 -19.22
C GLU A 68 5.32 -2.91 -20.27
N GLN A 69 6.56 -2.64 -19.88
CA GLN A 69 7.73 -2.78 -20.77
C GLN A 69 7.93 -4.23 -21.25
N GLY A 70 7.57 -5.21 -20.42
CA GLY A 70 7.62 -6.64 -20.75
C GLY A 70 6.40 -7.16 -21.52
N GLY A 71 5.43 -6.31 -21.88
CA GLY A 71 4.20 -6.72 -22.57
C GLY A 71 3.25 -7.55 -21.72
N ARG A 72 3.39 -7.50 -20.39
CA ARG A 72 2.59 -8.26 -19.39
C ARG A 72 1.47 -7.41 -18.80
N ALA A 73 0.56 -6.96 -19.66
CA ALA A 73 -0.55 -6.08 -19.28
C ALA A 73 -1.47 -6.69 -18.20
N ASP A 74 -1.59 -8.02 -18.16
CA ASP A 74 -2.30 -8.77 -17.12
C ASP A 74 -1.72 -8.52 -15.72
N LEU A 75 -0.39 -8.56 -15.61
CA LEU A 75 0.32 -8.32 -14.36
C LEU A 75 0.33 -6.84 -13.99
N ALA A 76 0.52 -5.95 -14.97
CA ALA A 76 0.45 -4.50 -14.74
C ALA A 76 -0.92 -4.07 -14.19
N ALA A 77 -2.01 -4.61 -14.74
CA ALA A 77 -3.36 -4.33 -14.25
C ALA A 77 -3.56 -4.78 -12.81
N LYS A 78 -3.03 -5.95 -12.44
CA LYS A 78 -3.08 -6.45 -11.06
C LYS A 78 -2.32 -5.51 -10.12
N GLU A 79 -1.08 -5.14 -10.47
CA GLU A 79 -0.28 -4.22 -9.66
C GLU A 79 -0.94 -2.84 -9.50
N ALA A 80 -1.61 -2.35 -10.55
CA ALA A 80 -2.36 -1.10 -10.50
C ALA A 80 -3.59 -1.17 -9.59
N ALA A 81 -4.25 -2.32 -9.50
CA ALA A 81 -5.35 -2.51 -8.56
C ALA A 81 -4.86 -2.55 -7.11
N GLU A 82 -3.75 -3.25 -6.84
CA GLU A 82 -3.11 -3.26 -5.53
C GLU A 82 -2.62 -1.86 -5.13
N LEU A 83 -2.07 -1.09 -6.07
CA LEU A 83 -1.64 0.29 -5.86
C LEU A 83 -2.80 1.17 -5.35
N LYS A 84 -3.98 1.09 -5.98
CA LYS A 84 -5.16 1.88 -5.56
C LYS A 84 -5.60 1.57 -4.14
N VAL A 85 -5.51 0.30 -3.72
CA VAL A 85 -5.83 -0.10 -2.34
C VAL A 85 -4.85 0.52 -1.34
N LEU A 86 -3.56 0.57 -1.67
CA LEU A 86 -2.55 1.17 -0.81
C LEU A 86 -2.70 2.70 -0.71
N GLU A 87 -2.96 3.36 -1.85
CA GLU A 87 -3.12 4.82 -1.91
C GLU A 87 -4.33 5.32 -1.09
N ALA A 88 -5.35 4.49 -0.87
CA ALA A 88 -6.50 4.81 -0.02
C ALA A 88 -6.14 5.05 1.47
N TYR A 89 -4.97 4.57 1.91
CA TYR A 89 -4.48 4.76 3.29
C TYR A 89 -3.46 5.89 3.43
N LEU A 90 -3.08 6.52 2.33
CA LEU A 90 -2.21 7.68 2.38
C LEU A 90 -3.06 8.94 2.54
N PRO A 91 -2.61 9.93 3.35
CA PRO A 91 -3.19 11.25 3.28
C PRO A 91 -3.14 11.72 1.83
N ALA A 92 -4.16 12.45 1.38
CA ALA A 92 -4.23 12.96 0.02
C ALA A 92 -2.88 13.56 -0.35
N ARG A 93 -2.10 12.82 -1.15
CA ARG A 93 -0.80 13.27 -1.59
C ARG A 93 -1.11 14.42 -2.53
N LEU A 94 -0.61 15.60 -2.18
CA LEU A 94 -0.32 16.61 -3.19
C LEU A 94 0.36 15.84 -4.34
N SER A 95 -0.24 15.90 -5.52
CA SER A 95 0.20 15.08 -6.64
C SER A 95 1.70 15.34 -6.90
N ALA A 96 2.39 14.43 -7.59
CA ALA A 96 3.79 14.66 -7.93
C ALA A 96 4.01 15.99 -8.70
N GLU A 97 2.95 16.56 -9.25
CA GLU A 97 2.93 17.88 -9.89
C GLU A 97 2.93 19.04 -8.87
N GLU A 98 2.33 18.86 -7.69
CA GLU A 98 2.30 19.87 -6.63
C GLU A 98 3.63 19.93 -5.85
N ILE A 99 4.33 18.80 -5.69
CA ILE A 99 5.67 18.77 -5.07
C ILE A 99 6.72 19.48 -5.94
N ALA A 100 6.54 19.50 -7.26
CA ALA A 100 7.43 20.22 -8.17
C ALA A 100 7.20 21.74 -8.19
N ALA A 101 6.08 22.22 -7.63
CA ALA A 101 5.74 23.64 -7.56
C ALA A 101 6.22 24.32 -6.27
N GLU A 102 6.78 23.55 -5.32
CA GLU A 102 7.23 24.04 -4.01
C GLU A 102 8.75 24.07 -3.84
N VAL A 103 9.49 24.04 -4.97
CA VAL A 103 10.95 24.29 -5.06
C VAL A 103 11.24 25.44 -6.01
#